data_AF-A0A9J6MNQ7-F1
#
_entry.id   AF-A0A9J6MNQ7-F1
#
_cell.length_a   1.000
_cell.length_b   1.000
_cell.length_c   1.000
_cell.angle_alpha   90.00
_cell.angle_beta   90.00
_cell.angle_gamma   90.00
#
_symmetry.space_group_name_H-M   'P 1'
#
loop_
_entity.id
_entity.type
_entity.pdbx_description
1 polymer ?
#
loop_
_entity_poly.entity_id
_entity_poly.type
_entity_poly.pdbx_seq_one_letter_code
_entity_poly.pdbx_strand_id
1 'polypeptide(L)'
;MMLKDIFMSLSQNQFLNSTAKKYGLKMGAQSVVAGTNIEEAIKSIKDLNANGISCTVDNLGEFVFKEEEAAAAREQILKVIEAIHSNNADAHISLKPTQLGLDIDYSLCLNNVREIVDKANQYNMFVNIDMEDFKHLQPTFDLLDDLSLEYDNVGTVIQAYFHQAMDY
;
A
#
# COMPACT_ATOMS: atom_id res chain seq x y z
N MET A 1 17.54 -6.62 21.63
CA MET A 1 17.60 -5.13 21.53
C MET A 1 18.64 -4.71 20.51
N MET A 2 19.95 -4.85 20.76
CA MET A 2 21.01 -4.32 19.87
C MET A 2 20.86 -4.62 18.35
N LEU A 3 20.52 -5.84 17.94
CA LEU A 3 20.45 -6.19 16.52
C LEU A 3 19.30 -5.46 15.79
N LYS A 4 18.11 -5.40 16.43
CA LYS A 4 16.92 -4.75 15.86
C LYS A 4 17.18 -3.26 15.65
N ASP A 5 17.75 -2.60 16.65
CA ASP A 5 17.99 -1.16 16.62
C ASP A 5 19.06 -0.80 15.56
N ILE A 6 20.07 -1.66 15.39
CA ILE A 6 21.05 -1.54 14.31
C ILE A 6 20.36 -1.68 12.94
N PHE A 7 19.55 -2.72 12.71
CA PHE A 7 18.86 -2.89 11.43
C PHE A 7 17.86 -1.77 11.14
N MET A 8 17.14 -1.29 12.14
CA MET A 8 16.22 -0.15 12.00
C MET A 8 16.97 1.15 11.68
N SER A 9 18.10 1.39 12.33
CA SER A 9 18.93 2.57 12.03
C SER A 9 19.52 2.49 10.62
N LEU A 10 19.93 1.30 10.18
CA LEU A 10 20.45 1.08 8.82
C LEU A 10 19.33 1.20 7.75
N SER A 11 18.10 0.76 8.05
CA SER A 11 16.96 0.85 7.10
C SER A 11 16.41 2.26 6.94
N GLN A 12 16.66 3.15 7.90
CA GLN A 12 16.32 4.57 7.80
C GLN A 12 17.39 5.41 7.06
N ASN A 13 18.53 4.82 6.72
CA ASN A 13 19.60 5.50 5.99
C ASN A 13 19.37 5.45 4.48
N GLN A 14 19.16 6.62 3.86
CA GLN A 14 18.88 6.75 2.42
C GLN A 14 19.96 6.11 1.51
N PHE A 15 21.23 6.17 1.90
CA PHE A 15 22.34 5.60 1.12
C PHE A 15 22.31 4.06 1.14
N LEU A 16 22.07 3.46 2.31
CA LEU A 16 21.96 2.01 2.45
C LEU A 16 20.71 1.47 1.77
N ASN A 17 19.60 2.20 1.82
CA ASN A 17 18.39 1.86 1.05
C ASN A 17 18.68 1.83 -0.45
N SER A 18 19.42 2.79 -1.01
CA SER A 18 19.76 2.78 -2.44
C SER A 18 20.57 1.55 -2.88
N THR A 19 21.45 1.05 -2.00
CA THR A 19 22.30 -0.12 -2.27
C THR A 19 21.52 -1.43 -2.07
N ALA A 20 20.68 -1.51 -1.03
CA ALA A 20 19.80 -2.64 -0.80
C ALA A 20 18.80 -2.85 -1.95
N LYS A 21 18.31 -1.79 -2.59
CA LYS A 21 17.44 -1.91 -3.78
C LYS A 21 18.11 -2.62 -4.95
N LYS A 22 19.39 -2.33 -5.19
CA LYS A 22 20.13 -2.88 -6.34
C LYS A 22 20.50 -4.35 -6.17
N TYR A 23 20.72 -4.80 -4.92
CA TYR A 23 21.26 -6.12 -4.63
C TYR A 23 20.33 -7.02 -3.80
N GLY A 24 19.40 -6.46 -3.01
CA GLY A 24 18.51 -7.19 -2.10
C GLY A 24 17.50 -8.09 -2.80
N LEU A 25 16.98 -7.68 -3.95
CA LEU A 25 16.14 -8.53 -4.81
C LEU A 25 16.88 -9.81 -5.25
N LYS A 26 18.19 -9.71 -5.54
CA LYS A 26 19.03 -10.85 -5.92
C LYS A 26 19.48 -11.72 -4.73
N MET A 27 19.25 -11.27 -3.49
CA MET A 27 19.70 -11.96 -2.27
C MET A 27 18.56 -12.63 -1.48
N GLY A 28 17.39 -12.85 -2.08
CA GLY A 28 16.33 -13.70 -1.51
C GLY A 28 14.95 -13.06 -1.38
N ALA A 29 14.83 -11.74 -1.63
CA ALA A 29 13.52 -11.06 -1.59
C ALA A 29 12.56 -11.49 -2.72
N GLN A 30 13.06 -12.16 -3.77
CA GLN A 30 12.20 -12.74 -4.82
C GLN A 30 11.16 -13.73 -4.30
N SER A 31 11.43 -14.42 -3.19
CA SER A 31 10.47 -15.38 -2.60
C SER A 31 9.25 -14.72 -1.96
N VAL A 32 9.30 -13.40 -1.69
CA VAL A 32 8.25 -12.65 -0.99
C VAL A 32 7.68 -11.50 -1.83
N VAL A 33 8.18 -11.29 -3.05
CA VAL A 33 7.74 -10.24 -3.97
C VAL A 33 7.10 -10.89 -5.19
N ALA A 34 5.82 -10.60 -5.44
CA ALA A 34 5.05 -11.19 -6.54
C ALA A 34 5.58 -10.79 -7.94
N GLY A 35 6.25 -9.65 -8.06
CA GLY A 35 6.83 -9.17 -9.31
C GLY A 35 7.52 -7.81 -9.11
N THR A 36 8.40 -7.46 -10.04
CA THR A 36 9.09 -6.16 -10.07
C THR A 36 8.48 -5.17 -11.06
N ASN A 37 7.50 -5.64 -11.83
CA ASN A 37 6.68 -4.88 -12.77
C ASN A 37 5.25 -5.42 -12.77
N ILE A 38 4.34 -4.69 -13.42
CA ILE A 38 2.92 -5.03 -13.47
C ILE A 38 2.69 -6.36 -14.18
N GLU A 39 3.42 -6.66 -15.26
CA GLU A 39 3.22 -7.92 -15.98
C GLU A 39 3.54 -9.15 -15.11
N GLU A 40 4.65 -9.09 -14.37
CA GLU A 40 5.06 -10.12 -13.41
C GLU A 40 4.05 -10.26 -12.27
N ALA A 41 3.59 -9.13 -11.69
CA ALA A 41 2.61 -9.15 -10.61
C ALA A 41 1.30 -9.80 -11.07
N ILE A 42 0.78 -9.42 -12.24
CA ILE A 42 -0.45 -10.01 -12.81
C ILE A 42 -0.28 -11.50 -13.07
N LYS A 43 0.88 -11.94 -13.56
CA LYS A 43 1.16 -13.36 -13.77
C LYS A 43 1.07 -14.12 -12.45
N SER A 44 1.74 -13.64 -11.40
CA SER A 44 1.71 -14.25 -10.07
C SER A 44 0.31 -14.28 -9.47
N ILE A 45 -0.48 -13.21 -9.64
CA ILE A 45 -1.88 -13.17 -9.21
C ILE A 45 -2.71 -14.23 -9.94
N LYS A 46 -2.57 -14.37 -11.27
CA LYS A 46 -3.30 -15.39 -12.03
C LYS A 46 -2.92 -16.81 -11.64
N ASP A 47 -1.64 -17.05 -11.34
CA ASP A 47 -1.19 -18.35 -10.86
C ASP A 47 -1.86 -18.70 -9.50
N LEU A 48 -2.02 -17.72 -8.59
CA LEU A 48 -2.76 -17.91 -7.34
C LEU A 48 -4.28 -18.07 -7.57
N ASN A 49 -4.87 -17.25 -8.43
CA ASN A 49 -6.30 -17.34 -8.77
C ASN A 49 -6.66 -18.68 -9.40
N ALA A 50 -5.78 -19.27 -10.22
CA ALA A 50 -5.96 -20.61 -10.78
C ALA A 50 -6.03 -21.71 -9.70
N ASN A 51 -5.53 -21.42 -8.49
CA ASN A 51 -5.63 -22.27 -7.30
C ASN A 51 -6.77 -21.86 -6.36
N GLY A 52 -7.66 -20.95 -6.77
CA GLY A 52 -8.78 -20.46 -5.97
C GLY A 52 -8.38 -19.50 -4.85
N ILE A 53 -7.19 -18.88 -4.95
CA ILE A 53 -6.67 -17.92 -3.98
C ILE A 53 -6.84 -16.50 -4.56
N SER A 54 -7.66 -15.67 -3.92
CA SER A 54 -7.75 -14.24 -4.20
C SER A 54 -6.57 -13.49 -3.57
N CYS A 55 -6.21 -12.34 -4.13
CA CYS A 55 -5.02 -11.59 -3.74
C CYS A 55 -5.36 -10.18 -3.24
N THR A 56 -4.50 -9.63 -2.39
CA THR A 56 -4.36 -8.18 -2.24
C THR A 56 -3.00 -7.78 -2.78
N VAL A 57 -2.93 -6.64 -3.48
CA VAL A 57 -1.69 -6.09 -4.03
C VAL A 57 -1.28 -4.88 -3.21
N ASP A 58 -0.07 -4.95 -2.66
CA ASP A 58 0.61 -3.85 -1.98
C ASP A 58 1.74 -3.33 -2.88
N ASN A 59 1.62 -2.07 -3.32
CA ASN A 59 2.62 -1.43 -4.15
C ASN A 59 3.79 -0.96 -3.29
N LEU A 60 4.84 -1.78 -3.21
CA LEU A 60 6.05 -1.45 -2.46
C LEU A 60 6.70 -0.15 -2.95
N GLY A 61 6.59 0.89 -2.14
CA GLY A 61 7.23 2.20 -2.35
C GLY A 61 8.36 2.45 -1.37
N GLU A 62 9.15 3.47 -1.67
CA GLU A 62 10.10 4.06 -0.72
C GLU A 62 9.38 5.04 0.20
N PHE A 63 10.06 5.48 1.27
CA PHE A 63 9.55 6.58 2.10
C PHE A 63 9.32 7.82 1.23
N VAL A 64 8.09 8.34 1.26
CA VAL A 64 7.64 9.50 0.49
C VAL A 64 7.81 10.75 1.34
N PHE A 65 8.62 11.70 0.86
CA PHE A 65 8.90 12.96 1.57
C PHE A 65 8.52 14.20 0.76
N LYS A 66 8.08 14.01 -0.49
CA LYS A 66 7.70 15.08 -1.41
C LYS A 66 6.37 14.79 -2.07
N GLU A 67 5.64 15.85 -2.40
CA GLU A 67 4.32 15.74 -3.05
C GLU A 67 4.40 15.01 -4.39
N GLU A 68 5.48 15.21 -5.15
CA GLU A 68 5.66 14.54 -6.45
C GLU A 68 5.90 13.04 -6.31
N GLU A 69 6.51 12.60 -5.20
CA GLU A 69 6.71 11.18 -4.89
C GLU A 69 5.38 10.51 -4.52
N ALA A 70 4.52 11.21 -3.75
CA ALA A 70 3.17 10.75 -3.43
C ALA A 70 2.30 10.63 -4.69
N ALA A 71 2.34 11.65 -5.56
CA ALA A 71 1.64 11.63 -6.84
C ALA A 71 2.13 10.48 -7.73
N ALA A 72 3.45 10.26 -7.80
CA ALA A 72 4.01 9.14 -8.55
C ALA A 72 3.55 7.77 -8.00
N ALA A 73 3.48 7.61 -6.67
CA ALA A 73 2.96 6.39 -6.05
C ALA A 73 1.49 6.16 -6.43
N ARG A 74 0.65 7.20 -6.33
CA ARG A 74 -0.75 7.17 -6.77
C ARG A 74 -0.88 6.72 -8.22
N GLU A 75 -0.11 7.31 -9.15
CA GLU A 75 -0.13 6.93 -10.57
C GLU A 75 0.25 5.46 -10.79
N GLN A 76 1.18 4.91 -10.01
CA GLN A 76 1.53 3.49 -10.10
C GLN A 76 0.40 2.60 -9.60
N ILE A 77 -0.26 2.98 -8.50
CA ILE A 77 -1.41 2.24 -7.96
C ILE A 77 -2.57 2.23 -8.96
N LEU A 78 -2.88 3.38 -9.58
CA LEU A 78 -3.92 3.48 -10.62
C LEU A 78 -3.63 2.55 -11.81
N LYS A 79 -2.37 2.43 -12.23
CA LYS A 79 -1.97 1.48 -13.28
C LYS A 79 -2.14 0.03 -12.86
N VAL A 80 -1.90 -0.31 -11.60
CA VAL A 80 -2.12 -1.65 -11.07
C VAL A 80 -3.61 -1.99 -11.03
N ILE A 81 -4.46 -1.08 -10.56
CA ILE A 81 -5.93 -1.24 -10.60
C ILE A 81 -6.40 -1.52 -12.04
N GLU A 82 -5.95 -0.72 -12.99
CA GLU A 82 -6.29 -0.88 -14.41
C GLU A 82 -5.82 -2.23 -14.95
N ALA A 83 -4.63 -2.67 -14.56
CA ALA A 83 -4.07 -3.94 -14.98
C ALA A 83 -4.82 -5.13 -14.40
N ILE A 84 -5.21 -5.09 -13.11
CA ILE A 84 -6.02 -6.13 -12.45
C ILE A 84 -7.35 -6.27 -13.21
N HIS A 85 -8.04 -5.14 -13.43
CA HIS A 85 -9.31 -5.13 -14.16
C HIS A 85 -9.17 -5.66 -15.60
N SER A 86 -8.25 -5.09 -16.38
CA SER A 86 -8.04 -5.46 -17.79
C SER A 86 -7.66 -6.92 -17.98
N ASN A 87 -7.05 -7.54 -16.96
CA ASN A 87 -6.65 -8.94 -16.99
C ASN A 87 -7.66 -9.91 -16.39
N ASN A 88 -8.79 -9.41 -15.86
CA ASN A 88 -9.76 -10.17 -15.07
C ASN A 88 -9.07 -10.96 -13.95
N ALA A 89 -8.14 -10.32 -13.24
CA ALA A 89 -7.48 -10.91 -12.09
C ALA A 89 -8.35 -10.73 -10.83
N ASP A 90 -8.48 -11.79 -10.04
CA ASP A 90 -9.16 -11.75 -8.73
C ASP A 90 -8.18 -11.22 -7.68
N ALA A 91 -8.15 -9.89 -7.59
CA ALA A 91 -7.36 -9.16 -6.63
C ALA A 91 -7.98 -7.81 -6.27
N HIS A 92 -7.57 -7.29 -5.11
CA HIS A 92 -7.85 -5.92 -4.67
C HIS A 92 -6.54 -5.23 -4.24
N ILE A 93 -6.62 -3.99 -3.74
CA ILE A 93 -5.43 -3.18 -3.41
C ILE A 93 -5.37 -2.88 -1.91
N SER A 94 -4.16 -2.95 -1.34
CA SER A 94 -3.82 -2.37 -0.04
C SER A 94 -3.02 -1.07 -0.23
N LEU A 95 -3.34 -0.05 0.55
CA LEU A 95 -2.70 1.28 0.49
C LEU A 95 -2.07 1.63 1.84
N LYS A 96 -0.90 2.27 1.81
CA LYS A 96 -0.31 2.92 2.99
C LYS A 96 -0.45 4.44 2.87
N PRO A 97 -1.21 5.10 3.78
CA PRO A 97 -1.39 6.55 3.74
C PRO A 97 -0.08 7.37 3.68
N THR A 98 0.97 6.95 4.38
CA THR A 98 2.27 7.65 4.34
C THR A 98 2.89 7.68 2.95
N GLN A 99 2.74 6.61 2.16
CA GLN A 99 3.17 6.55 0.77
C GLN A 99 2.37 7.52 -0.12
N LEU A 100 1.16 7.89 0.29
CA LEU A 100 0.28 8.80 -0.43
C LEU A 100 0.33 10.23 0.11
N GLY A 101 1.27 10.51 1.03
CA GLY A 101 1.57 11.86 1.50
C GLY A 101 1.02 12.19 2.89
N LEU A 102 0.58 11.22 3.70
CA LEU A 102 0.02 11.50 5.03
C LEU A 102 1.00 12.26 5.94
N ASP A 103 2.29 11.95 5.87
CA ASP A 103 3.35 12.63 6.63
C ASP A 103 3.74 14.02 6.05
N ILE A 104 3.18 14.40 4.89
CA ILE A 104 3.43 15.68 4.21
C ILE A 104 2.27 16.64 4.48
N ASP A 105 1.08 16.27 4.04
CA ASP A 105 -0.15 17.03 4.20
C ASP A 105 -1.37 16.09 4.11
N TYR A 106 -2.30 16.25 5.04
CA TYR A 106 -3.50 15.41 5.10
C TYR A 106 -4.40 15.60 3.87
N SER A 107 -4.58 16.83 3.40
CA SER A 107 -5.47 17.10 2.25
C SER A 107 -4.89 16.53 0.96
N LEU A 108 -3.57 16.60 0.79
CA LEU A 108 -2.85 15.92 -0.29
C LEU A 108 -3.08 14.40 -0.24
N CYS A 109 -2.91 13.80 0.94
CA CYS A 109 -3.13 12.35 1.13
C CYS A 109 -4.57 11.96 0.78
N LEU A 110 -5.55 12.67 1.34
CA LEU A 110 -6.97 12.44 1.08
C LEU A 110 -7.30 12.55 -0.40
N ASN A 111 -6.79 13.56 -1.11
CA ASN A 111 -7.02 13.71 -2.55
C ASN A 111 -6.40 12.55 -3.35
N ASN A 112 -5.17 12.15 -3.02
CA ASN A 112 -4.51 11.03 -3.68
C ASN A 112 -5.26 9.71 -3.46
N VAL A 113 -5.69 9.44 -2.23
CA VAL A 113 -6.45 8.23 -1.88
C VAL A 113 -7.83 8.27 -2.55
N ARG A 114 -8.53 9.41 -2.55
CA ARG A 114 -9.83 9.58 -3.20
C ARG A 114 -9.76 9.23 -4.69
N GLU A 115 -8.76 9.71 -5.42
CA GLU A 115 -8.57 9.35 -6.83
C GLU A 115 -8.40 7.83 -7.04
N ILE A 116 -7.68 7.15 -6.13
CA ILE A 116 -7.49 5.70 -6.18
C ILE A 116 -8.81 4.96 -5.89
N VAL A 117 -9.52 5.36 -4.83
CA VAL A 117 -10.79 4.75 -4.42
C VAL A 117 -11.85 4.94 -5.49
N ASP A 118 -11.93 6.12 -6.11
CA ASP A 118 -12.84 6.40 -7.22
C ASP A 118 -12.60 5.45 -8.41
N LYS A 119 -11.34 5.30 -8.81
CA LYS A 119 -10.95 4.40 -9.89
C LYS A 119 -11.26 2.94 -9.56
N ALA A 120 -11.01 2.51 -8.33
CA ALA A 120 -11.34 1.17 -7.86
C ALA A 120 -12.85 0.92 -7.84
N ASN A 121 -13.64 1.92 -7.44
CA ASN A 121 -15.11 1.84 -7.39
C ASN A 121 -15.71 1.61 -8.78
N GLN A 122 -15.19 2.27 -9.82
CA GLN A 122 -15.60 2.04 -11.21
C GLN A 122 -15.49 0.56 -11.65
N TYR A 123 -14.63 -0.22 -10.99
CA TYR A 123 -14.40 -1.65 -11.26
C TYR A 123 -14.95 -2.58 -10.17
N ASN A 124 -15.70 -2.05 -9.20
CA ASN A 124 -16.16 -2.78 -8.00
C ASN A 124 -15.01 -3.45 -7.24
N MET A 125 -13.85 -2.79 -7.22
CA MET A 125 -12.66 -3.28 -6.52
C MET A 125 -12.58 -2.66 -5.13
N PHE A 126 -12.33 -3.51 -4.14
CA PHE A 126 -12.15 -3.07 -2.75
C PHE A 126 -10.79 -2.37 -2.57
N VAL A 127 -10.73 -1.39 -1.67
CA VAL A 127 -9.51 -0.72 -1.25
C VAL A 127 -9.34 -0.88 0.25
N ASN A 128 -8.26 -1.54 0.66
CA ASN A 128 -7.88 -1.68 2.06
C ASN A 128 -6.85 -0.61 2.44
N ILE A 129 -7.19 0.27 3.38
CA ILE A 129 -6.23 1.22 3.95
C ILE A 129 -5.50 0.52 5.10
N ASP A 130 -4.22 0.24 4.92
CA ASP A 130 -3.40 -0.42 5.93
C ASP A 130 -3.19 0.50 7.14
N MET A 131 -3.34 -0.07 8.34
CA MET A 131 -2.98 0.62 9.56
C MET A 131 -1.47 0.55 9.80
N GLU A 132 -0.84 1.72 9.92
CA GLU A 132 0.61 1.87 10.08
C GLU A 132 1.02 1.84 11.56
N ASP A 133 1.90 2.74 11.99
CA ASP A 133 2.27 2.85 13.41
C ASP A 133 1.27 3.73 14.20
N PHE A 134 1.45 3.80 15.52
CA PHE A 134 0.53 4.50 16.41
C PHE A 134 0.34 6.00 16.08
N LYS A 135 1.35 6.69 15.52
CA LYS A 135 1.19 8.13 15.18
C LYS A 135 0.23 8.35 14.02
N HIS A 136 -0.02 7.34 13.18
CA HIS A 136 -0.94 7.41 12.05
C HIS A 136 -2.32 6.80 12.35
N LEU A 137 -2.53 6.24 13.54
CA LEU A 137 -3.79 5.56 13.89
C LEU A 137 -5.01 6.46 13.68
N GLN A 138 -5.03 7.63 14.33
CA GLN A 138 -6.16 8.55 14.22
C GLN A 138 -6.29 9.17 12.82
N PRO A 139 -5.22 9.69 12.19
CA PRO A 139 -5.33 10.21 10.82
C PRO A 139 -5.83 9.19 9.79
N THR A 140 -5.52 7.89 9.97
CA THR A 140 -6.05 6.82 9.09
C THR A 140 -7.56 6.60 9.29
N PHE A 141 -8.05 6.68 10.53
CA PHE A 141 -9.50 6.63 10.77
C PHE A 141 -10.22 7.86 10.23
N ASP A 142 -9.66 9.07 10.42
CA ASP A 142 -10.20 10.30 9.86
C ASP A 142 -10.30 10.20 8.32
N LEU A 143 -9.25 9.64 7.69
CA LEU A 143 -9.22 9.39 6.25
C LEU A 143 -10.32 8.42 5.80
N LEU A 144 -10.53 7.33 6.55
CA LEU A 144 -11.60 6.37 6.27
C LEU A 144 -12.98 7.02 6.42
N ASP A 145 -13.20 7.79 7.49
CA ASP A 145 -14.46 8.48 7.74
C ASP A 145 -14.79 9.43 6.59
N ASP A 146 -13.83 10.27 6.16
CA ASP A 146 -13.99 11.20 5.03
C ASP A 146 -14.35 10.46 3.72
N LEU A 147 -13.69 9.33 3.42
CA LEU A 147 -13.94 8.55 2.22
C LEU A 147 -15.28 7.80 2.29
N SER A 148 -15.69 7.33 3.47
CA SER A 148 -16.93 6.57 3.67
C SER A 148 -18.20 7.38 3.41
N LEU A 149 -18.09 8.72 3.41
CA LEU A 149 -19.18 9.62 3.02
C LEU A 149 -19.53 9.51 1.54
N GLU A 150 -18.57 9.10 0.70
CA GLU A 150 -18.67 9.08 -0.76
C GLU A 150 -18.61 7.65 -1.33
N TYR A 151 -17.98 6.71 -0.61
CA TYR A 151 -17.62 5.38 -1.12
C TYR A 151 -17.98 4.25 -0.14
N ASP A 152 -18.40 3.10 -0.68
CA ASP A 152 -18.69 1.87 0.07
C ASP A 152 -17.67 0.74 -0.18
N ASN A 153 -16.69 0.97 -1.07
CA ASN A 153 -15.66 0.01 -1.48
C ASN A 153 -14.32 0.22 -0.75
N VAL A 154 -14.31 0.87 0.40
CA VAL A 154 -13.11 1.18 1.19
C VAL A 154 -13.26 0.69 2.64
N GLY A 155 -12.16 0.20 3.22
CA GLY A 155 -12.09 -0.16 4.62
C GLY A 155 -10.68 -0.01 5.18
N THR A 156 -10.49 -0.40 6.44
CA THR A 156 -9.18 -0.32 7.11
C THR A 156 -8.92 -1.51 8.03
N VAL A 157 -7.77 -1.48 8.70
CA VAL A 157 -7.24 -2.53 9.57
C VAL A 157 -7.32 -2.09 11.03
N ILE A 158 -7.74 -2.99 11.92
CA ILE A 158 -7.64 -2.82 13.37
C ILE A 158 -6.49 -3.69 13.90
N GLN A 159 -5.59 -3.09 14.68
CA GLN A 159 -4.44 -3.80 15.24
C GLN A 159 -4.77 -4.30 16.66
N ALA A 160 -4.98 -5.62 16.80
CA ALA A 160 -5.43 -6.26 18.05
C ALA A 160 -4.51 -6.06 19.27
N TYR A 161 -3.27 -5.60 19.07
CA TYR A 161 -2.31 -5.32 20.15
C TYR A 161 -2.51 -3.95 20.85
N PHE A 162 -3.37 -3.07 20.34
CA PHE A 162 -3.65 -1.78 20.96
C PHE A 162 -4.74 -1.92 22.01
N HIS A 163 -4.59 -1.19 23.12
CA HIS A 163 -5.55 -1.23 24.23
C HIS A 163 -6.98 -0.89 23.81
N GLN A 164 -7.13 -0.03 22.79
CA GLN A 164 -8.41 0.47 22.27
C GLN A 164 -8.95 -0.36 21.09
N ALA A 165 -8.32 -1.50 20.73
CA ALA A 165 -8.70 -2.25 19.53
C ALA A 165 -10.15 -2.74 19.52
N MET A 166 -10.78 -2.89 20.69
CA MET A 166 -12.19 -3.30 20.81
C MET A 166 -13.18 -2.12 20.75
N ASP A 167 -12.67 -0.89 20.81
CA ASP A 167 -13.47 0.34 20.81
C ASP A 167 -13.68 0.91 19.39
N TYR A 168 -12.95 0.37 18.40
CA TYR A 168 -13.07 0.65 16.96
C TYR A 168 -13.97 -0.39 16.28
#